data_AF-A0A6I1QP44-F1
#
_entry.id   AF-A0A6I1QP44-F1
#
_cell.length_a   1.000
_cell.length_b   1.000
_cell.length_c   1.000
_cell.angle_alpha   90.00
_cell.angle_beta   90.00
_cell.angle_gamma   90.00
#
_symmetry.space_group_name_H-M   'P 1'
#
loop_
_entity.id
_entity.type
_entity.pdbx_description
1 polymer ?
#
loop_
_entity_poly.entity_id
_entity_poly.type
_entity_poly.pdbx_seq_one_letter_code
_entity_poly.pdbx_strand_id
1 'polypeptide(L)'
;MPKFSKLTDQEIERVKAHGAISAEDDRYLAFLRKCKPGDWGALMLEEGESQRSVKRRMTKAGRVTGLVVNWAKPSNNGRLIFHLQAMTNGASPSNGRSHG
;
A
#
# COMPACT_ATOMS: atom_id res chain seq x y z
N MET A 1 19.03 -26.18 -4.98
CA MET A 1 19.48 -25.68 -3.65
C MET A 1 19.65 -24.16 -3.75
N PRO A 2 18.99 -23.34 -2.91
CA PRO A 2 19.21 -21.90 -2.92
C PRO A 2 20.64 -21.56 -2.47
N LYS A 3 21.27 -20.62 -3.16
CA LYS A 3 22.58 -20.07 -2.79
C LYS A 3 22.37 -18.75 -2.06
N PHE A 4 22.96 -18.62 -0.89
CA PHE A 4 22.91 -17.40 -0.08
C PHE A 4 24.28 -16.74 -0.12
N SER A 5 24.29 -15.43 -0.37
CA SER A 5 25.50 -14.60 -0.34
C SER A 5 25.20 -13.32 0.45
N LYS A 6 26.23 -12.79 1.11
CA LYS A 6 26.14 -11.52 1.84
C LYS A 6 26.25 -10.37 0.85
N LEU A 7 25.35 -9.39 0.96
CA LEU A 7 25.41 -8.16 0.17
C LEU A 7 26.61 -7.33 0.58
N THR A 8 27.24 -6.69 -0.39
CA THR A 8 28.28 -5.68 -0.19
C THR A 8 27.67 -4.36 0.30
N ASP A 9 28.49 -3.50 0.92
CA ASP A 9 28.01 -2.21 1.43
C ASP A 9 27.40 -1.33 0.33
N GLN A 10 27.94 -1.41 -0.91
CA GLN A 10 27.38 -0.72 -2.07
C GLN A 10 26.01 -1.26 -2.49
N GLU A 11 25.79 -2.58 -2.41
CA GLU A 11 24.49 -3.18 -2.68
C GLU A 11 23.48 -2.83 -1.58
N ILE A 12 23.94 -2.76 -0.32
CA ILE A 12 23.13 -2.32 0.81
C ILE A 12 22.70 -0.86 0.62
N GLU A 13 23.61 0.03 0.22
CA GLU A 13 23.28 1.44 -0.06
C GLU A 13 22.29 1.59 -1.22
N ARG A 14 22.47 0.85 -2.31
CA ARG A 14 21.52 0.86 -3.44
C ARG A 14 20.13 0.37 -3.01
N VAL A 15 20.07 -0.70 -2.22
CA VAL A 15 18.80 -1.22 -1.69
C VAL A 15 18.15 -0.24 -0.73
N LYS A 16 18.94 0.43 0.12
CA LYS A 16 18.44 1.49 1.03
C LYS A 16 17.94 2.72 0.26
N ALA A 17 18.64 3.15 -0.78
CA ALA A 17 18.22 4.25 -1.64
C ALA A 17 16.91 3.92 -2.40
N HIS A 18 16.75 2.68 -2.85
CA HIS A 18 15.50 2.19 -3.42
C HIS A 18 14.37 1.95 -2.39
N GLY A 19 14.72 1.89 -1.10
CA GLY A 19 13.78 1.76 0.01
C GLY A 19 13.27 3.09 0.55
N ALA A 20 13.83 4.22 0.10
CA ALA A 20 13.32 5.54 0.46
C ALA A 20 11.87 5.66 0.00
N ILE A 21 11.00 6.02 0.94
CA ILE A 21 9.60 6.33 0.69
C ILE A 21 9.59 7.46 -0.34
N SER A 22 9.13 7.19 -1.56
CA SER A 22 9.01 8.24 -2.58
C SER A 22 8.11 9.36 -2.06
N ALA A 23 8.34 10.61 -2.47
CA ALA A 23 7.48 11.73 -2.07
C ALA A 23 5.98 11.52 -2.38
N GLU A 24 5.65 10.63 -3.33
CA GLU A 24 4.29 10.18 -3.59
C GLU A 24 3.72 9.29 -2.46
N ASP A 25 4.52 8.38 -1.89
CA ASP A 25 4.11 7.53 -0.76
C ASP A 25 3.82 8.40 0.48
N ASP A 26 4.52 9.55 0.64
CA ASP A 26 4.26 10.52 1.71
C ASP A 26 2.86 11.16 1.65
N ARG A 27 2.29 11.37 0.45
CA ARG A 27 0.92 11.92 0.32
C ARG A 27 -0.11 10.95 0.88
N TYR A 28 0.02 9.66 0.57
CA TYR A 28 -0.87 8.62 1.09
C TYR A 28 -0.71 8.47 2.61
N LEU A 29 0.52 8.53 3.12
CA LEU A 29 0.80 8.48 4.56
C LEU A 29 0.20 9.69 5.29
N ALA A 30 0.39 10.90 4.76
CA ALA A 30 -0.14 12.13 5.34
C ALA A 30 -1.67 12.13 5.39
N PHE A 31 -2.32 11.58 4.36
CA PHE A 31 -3.76 11.36 4.36
C PHE A 31 -4.18 10.35 5.45
N LEU A 32 -3.59 9.14 5.45
CA LEU A 32 -4.00 8.06 6.35
C LEU A 32 -3.72 8.36 7.82
N ARG A 33 -2.69 9.17 8.15
CA ARG A 33 -2.44 9.65 9.51
C ARG A 33 -3.57 10.49 10.10
N LYS A 34 -4.43 11.07 9.26
CA LYS A 34 -5.61 11.85 9.69
C LYS A 34 -6.86 10.99 9.82
N CYS A 35 -6.80 9.74 9.36
CA CYS A 35 -7.91 8.81 9.39
C CYS A 35 -7.85 7.90 10.62
N LYS A 36 -8.98 7.30 10.96
CA LYS A 36 -9.10 6.29 12.02
C LYS A 36 -9.74 5.00 11.47
N PRO A 37 -9.57 3.87 12.17
CA PRO A 37 -10.33 2.66 11.87
C PRO A 37 -11.84 2.95 11.84
N GLY A 38 -12.53 2.40 10.84
CA GLY A 38 -13.96 2.62 10.58
C GLY A 38 -14.25 3.72 9.56
N ASP A 39 -13.27 4.58 9.23
CA ASP A 39 -13.46 5.64 8.24
C ASP A 39 -13.58 5.07 6.82
N TRP A 40 -14.35 5.78 6.00
CA TRP A 40 -14.46 5.54 4.56
C TRP A 40 -13.75 6.65 3.80
N GLY A 41 -13.08 6.27 2.73
CA GLY A 41 -12.37 7.18 1.85
C GLY A 41 -12.67 6.91 0.38
N ALA A 42 -12.45 7.93 -0.44
CA ALA A 42 -12.44 7.79 -1.88
C ALA A 42 -11.25 8.56 -2.45
N LEU A 43 -10.67 8.00 -3.52
CA LEU A 43 -9.65 8.66 -4.31
C LEU A 43 -10.08 8.67 -5.78
N MET A 44 -9.72 9.74 -6.47
CA MET A 44 -9.86 9.84 -7.92
C MET A 44 -8.51 9.49 -8.54
N LEU A 45 -8.53 8.67 -9.59
CA LEU A 45 -7.33 8.39 -10.37
C LEU A 45 -7.05 9.56 -11.30
N GLU A 46 -5.80 9.99 -11.35
CA GLU A 46 -5.35 10.96 -12.34
C GLU A 46 -5.08 10.28 -13.69
N GLU A 47 -5.02 11.09 -14.76
CA GLU A 47 -4.75 10.60 -16.10
C GLU A 47 -3.35 9.96 -16.17
N GLY A 48 -3.27 8.72 -16.65
CA GLY A 48 -2.03 7.94 -16.69
C GLY A 48 -1.74 7.12 -15.42
N GLU A 49 -2.50 7.28 -14.34
CA GLU A 49 -2.33 6.46 -13.15
C GLU A 49 -3.00 5.07 -13.28
N SER A 50 -2.23 4.02 -12.97
CA SER A 50 -2.79 2.68 -12.88
C SER A 50 -3.48 2.46 -11.53
N GLN A 51 -4.73 1.99 -11.58
CA GLN A 51 -5.47 1.51 -10.39
C GLN A 51 -4.63 0.58 -9.52
N ARG A 52 -3.88 -0.33 -10.15
CA ARG A 52 -3.06 -1.32 -9.44
C ARG A 52 -1.93 -0.64 -8.65
N SER A 53 -1.29 0.36 -9.25
CA SER A 53 -0.21 1.12 -8.62
C SER A 53 -0.74 1.92 -7.42
N VAL A 54 -1.86 2.63 -7.60
CA VAL A 54 -2.48 3.42 -6.53
C VAL A 54 -2.94 2.55 -5.37
N LYS A 55 -3.64 1.44 -5.66
CA LYS A 55 -4.05 0.48 -4.62
C LYS A 55 -2.85 -0.07 -3.84
N ARG A 56 -1.76 -0.42 -4.54
CA ARG A 56 -0.55 -0.94 -3.90
C ARG A 56 0.10 0.10 -2.99
N ARG A 57 0.23 1.35 -3.43
CA ARG A 57 0.81 2.45 -2.64
C ARG A 57 -0.04 2.74 -1.40
N MET A 58 -1.36 2.89 -1.58
CA MET A 58 -2.29 3.14 -0.48
C MET A 58 -2.29 1.98 0.54
N THR A 59 -2.28 0.71 0.09
CA THR A 59 -2.18 -0.44 1.00
C THR A 59 -0.84 -0.46 1.75
N LYS A 60 0.28 -0.11 1.09
CA LYS A 60 1.59 0.01 1.74
C LYS A 60 1.56 1.10 2.82
N ALA A 61 1.01 2.27 2.50
CA ALA A 61 0.85 3.37 3.44
C ALA A 61 -0.03 2.98 4.64
N GLY A 62 -1.14 2.26 4.39
CA GLY A 62 -2.01 1.70 5.43
C GLY A 62 -1.23 0.89 6.45
N ARG A 63 -0.41 -0.07 6.00
CA ARG A 63 0.41 -0.91 6.88
C ARG A 63 1.36 -0.10 7.75
N VAL A 64 1.97 0.94 7.20
CA VAL A 64 2.87 1.83 7.96
C VAL A 64 2.10 2.61 9.04
N THR A 65 0.84 2.96 8.78
CA THR A 65 -0.04 3.65 9.73
C THR A 65 -0.83 2.74 10.68
N GLY A 66 -0.64 1.41 10.61
CA GLY A 66 -1.41 0.45 11.42
C GLY A 66 -2.86 0.28 10.96
N LEU A 67 -3.16 0.59 9.69
CA LEU A 67 -4.48 0.49 9.08
C LEU A 67 -4.50 -0.55 7.96
N VAL A 68 -5.62 -1.26 7.83
CA VAL A 68 -5.91 -2.13 6.70
C VAL A 68 -6.83 -1.40 5.74
N VAL A 69 -6.41 -1.28 4.47
CA VAL A 69 -7.19 -0.65 3.41
C VAL A 69 -7.95 -1.71 2.64
N ASN A 70 -9.27 -1.72 2.78
CA ASN A 70 -10.13 -2.64 2.06
C ASN A 70 -10.89 -1.91 0.95
N TRP A 71 -10.73 -2.39 -0.28
CA TRP A 71 -11.33 -1.77 -1.46
C TRP A 71 -12.77 -2.22 -1.64
N ALA A 72 -13.68 -1.25 -1.82
CA ALA A 72 -15.03 -1.53 -2.28
C ALA A 72 -15.03 -1.92 -3.77
N LYS A 73 -16.17 -2.39 -4.27
CA LYS A 73 -16.34 -2.71 -5.69
C LYS A 73 -15.98 -1.48 -6.55
N PRO A 74 -15.26 -1.67 -7.66
CA PRO A 74 -14.85 -0.57 -8.51
C PRO A 74 -16.08 0.17 -9.05
N SER A 75 -16.06 1.49 -8.96
CA SER A 75 -17.00 2.35 -9.68
C SER A 75 -16.42 2.62 -11.07
N ASN A 76 -17.25 2.59 -12.11
CA ASN A 76 -16.84 2.72 -13.52
C ASN A 76 -16.23 4.09 -13.88
N ASN A 77 -16.09 5.03 -12.93
CA ASN A 77 -15.75 6.43 -13.19
C ASN A 77 -14.34 6.83 -12.68
N GLY A 78 -13.38 5.92 -12.62
CA GLY A 78 -12.02 6.24 -12.14
C GLY A 78 -11.93 6.55 -10.63
N ARG A 79 -13.02 6.32 -9.89
CA ARG A 79 -13.10 6.54 -8.44
C ARG A 79 -12.88 5.23 -7.69
N LEU A 80 -11.86 5.16 -6.85
CA LEU A 80 -11.64 4.03 -5.95
C LEU A 80 -12.14 4.36 -4.55
N ILE A 81 -13.09 3.57 -4.06
CA ILE A 81 -13.66 3.69 -2.73
C ILE A 81 -13.03 2.62 -1.83
N PHE A 82 -12.72 2.99 -0.60
CA PHE A 82 -12.15 2.07 0.39
C PHE A 82 -12.69 2.36 1.79
N HIS A 83 -12.58 1.36 2.65
CA HIS A 83 -12.81 1.49 4.08
C HIS A 83 -11.56 1.08 4.86
N LEU A 84 -11.34 1.74 5.99
CA LEU A 84 -10.17 1.53 6.84
C LEU A 84 -10.55 0.66 8.03
N GLN A 85 -9.73 -0.33 8.31
CA GLN A 85 -9.86 -1.19 9.49
C GLN A 85 -8.61 -1.12 10.35
N ALA A 86 -8.75 -1.39 11.64
CA ALA A 86 -7.60 -1.52 12.52
C ALA A 86 -6.77 -2.73 12.09
N MET A 87 -5.46 -2.57 11.99
CA MET A 87 -4.57 -3.70 11.80
C MET A 87 -4.48 -4.44 13.13
N THR A 88 -5.25 -5.52 13.28
CA THR A 88 -5.10 -6.42 14.42
C THR A 88 -3.73 -7.07 14.35
N ASN A 89 -2.87 -6.78 15.34
CA ASN A 89 -1.54 -7.40 15.50
C ASN A 89 -1.68 -8.93 15.41
N GLY A 90 -1.34 -9.51 14.24
CA GLY A 90 -1.43 -10.95 13.97
C GLY A 90 -2.03 -11.34 12.61
N ALA A 91 -2.76 -10.44 11.94
CA ALA A 91 -3.36 -10.76 10.64
C ALA A 91 -2.53 -10.19 9.48
N SER A 92 -1.61 -10.99 8.95
CA SER A 92 -1.12 -10.76 7.57
C SER A 92 -2.32 -10.83 6.62
N PRO A 93 -2.55 -9.84 5.74
CA PRO A 93 -3.68 -9.91 4.82
C PRO A 93 -3.51 -11.15 3.93
N SER A 94 -4.58 -11.93 3.79
CA SER A 94 -4.64 -13.04 2.84
C SER A 94 -4.29 -12.49 1.46
N ASN A 95 -3.13 -12.89 0.93
CA ASN A 95 -2.84 -12.74 -0.48
C ASN A 95 -3.91 -13.53 -1.21
N GLY A 96 -4.95 -12.83 -1.68
CA GLY A 96 -6.04 -13.39 -2.45
C GLY A 96 -5.49 -14.14 -3.66
N ARG A 97 -5.33 -15.45 -3.50
CA ARG A 97 -5.10 -16.41 -4.57
C ARG A 97 -6.40 -17.20 -4.68
N SER A 98 -7.40 -16.60 -5.31
CA SER A 98 -8.54 -17.36 -5.82
C SER A 98 -8.04 -18.13 -7.04
N HIS A 99 -7.69 -19.39 -6.85
CA HIS A 99 -7.63 -20.34 -7.96
C HIS A 99 -9.06 -20.53 -8.46
N GLY A 100 -9.32 -20.06 -9.68
CA GLY A 100 -10.29 -20.72 -10.55
C GLY A 100 -9.65 -21.96 -11.16
#